data_AF-Q16X67-F1
#
_entry.id   AF-Q16X67-F1
#
_cell.length_a   1.000
_cell.length_b   1.000
_cell.length_c   1.000
_cell.angle_alpha   90.00
_cell.angle_beta   90.00
_cell.angle_gamma   90.00
#
_symmetry.space_group_name_H-M   'P 1'
#
loop_
_entity.id
_entity.type
_entity.pdbx_description
1 polymer ?
#
loop_
_entity_poly.entity_id
_entity_poly.type
_entity_poly.pdbx_seq_one_letter_code
_entity_poly.pdbx_strand_id
1 'polypeptide(L)'
;MFKIIALVACLAVVVSARYYGGDHGHHYEDYHHSHPKYKFEYGVRDGHTHDHKSAWETRDGDIVKGQYTLEEADGTHRVVDYSSDHKGGFQAHVQRNGHAHHPHGESYVKIDQHY
;
A
#
# COMPACT_ATOMS: atom_id res chain seq x y z
N MET A 1 13.93 -19.79 -51.88
CA MET A 1 12.81 -18.89 -52.17
C MET A 1 11.58 -19.42 -51.44
N PHE A 2 11.44 -19.06 -50.16
CA PHE A 2 10.35 -19.47 -49.27
C PHE A 2 9.29 -18.38 -49.19
N LYS A 3 8.56 -18.17 -50.28
CA LYS A 3 7.40 -17.27 -50.33
C LYS A 3 6.43 -17.89 -51.34
N ILE A 4 5.14 -17.97 -50.99
CA ILE A 4 4.01 -18.58 -51.76
C ILE A 4 3.61 -20.01 -51.31
N ILE A 5 3.68 -20.34 -50.03
CA ILE A 5 2.81 -21.39 -49.43
C ILE A 5 2.20 -20.83 -48.15
N ALA A 6 1.29 -19.86 -48.30
CA ALA A 6 0.54 -19.30 -47.18
C ALA A 6 -0.79 -18.68 -47.64
N LEU A 7 -1.52 -19.32 -48.56
CA LEU A 7 -2.80 -18.77 -49.03
C LEU A 7 -3.86 -19.82 -49.40
N VAL A 8 -3.80 -21.03 -48.84
CA VAL A 8 -4.90 -22.01 -48.95
C VAL A 8 -5.13 -22.73 -47.62
N ALA A 9 -5.32 -21.96 -46.55
CA ALA A 9 -5.71 -22.48 -45.23
C ALA A 9 -6.71 -21.58 -44.49
N CYS A 10 -7.51 -20.78 -45.21
CA CYS A 10 -8.48 -19.84 -44.60
C CYS A 10 -9.95 -20.14 -44.92
N LEU A 11 -10.31 -21.30 -45.48
CA LEU A 11 -11.69 -21.58 -45.90
C LEU A 11 -12.31 -22.88 -45.37
N ALA A 12 -11.88 -23.36 -44.20
CA ALA A 12 -12.52 -24.51 -43.53
C ALA A 12 -12.75 -24.32 -42.02
N VAL A 13 -12.80 -23.08 -41.51
CA VAL A 13 -13.08 -22.82 -40.08
C VAL A 13 -14.20 -21.77 -39.89
N VAL A 14 -15.10 -21.62 -40.86
CA VAL A 14 -16.25 -20.70 -40.71
C VAL A 14 -17.55 -21.43 -40.32
N VAL A 15 -17.54 -22.77 -40.22
CA VAL A 15 -18.73 -23.58 -39.89
C VAL A 15 -18.63 -24.29 -38.53
N SER A 16 -17.73 -23.90 -37.63
CA SER A 16 -17.75 -24.36 -36.23
C SER A 16 -18.21 -23.28 -35.25
N ALA A 17 -18.13 -21.99 -35.62
CA ALA A 17 -18.49 -20.88 -34.75
C ALA A 17 -20.00 -20.74 -34.48
N ARG A 18 -20.87 -21.52 -35.15
CA ARG A 18 -22.32 -21.50 -34.93
C ARG A 18 -22.87 -22.72 -34.18
N TYR A 19 -22.03 -23.69 -33.83
CA TYR A 19 -22.45 -24.89 -33.08
C TYR A 19 -22.05 -24.90 -31.60
N TYR A 20 -21.21 -23.95 -31.17
CA TYR A 20 -20.92 -23.74 -29.75
C TYR A 20 -21.75 -22.57 -29.21
N GLY A 21 -23.06 -22.59 -29.49
CA GLY A 21 -24.04 -21.86 -28.70
C GLY A 21 -24.19 -22.56 -27.35
N GLY A 22 -23.16 -22.50 -26.52
CA GLY A 22 -23.25 -22.86 -25.12
C GLY A 22 -24.11 -21.82 -24.45
N ASP A 23 -25.28 -22.24 -24.00
CA ASP A 23 -26.13 -21.53 -23.06
C ASP A 23 -25.30 -21.23 -21.81
N HIS A 24 -24.70 -20.04 -21.75
CA HIS A 24 -24.04 -19.55 -20.55
C HIS A 24 -25.17 -19.04 -19.67
N GLY A 25 -25.81 -19.99 -18.98
CA GLY A 25 -26.75 -19.71 -17.92
C GLY A 25 -26.14 -18.63 -17.04
N HIS A 26 -26.88 -17.52 -16.91
CA HIS A 26 -26.54 -16.42 -16.03
C HIS A 26 -26.47 -16.99 -14.60
N HIS A 27 -25.28 -17.44 -14.21
CA HIS A 27 -24.92 -17.50 -12.81
C HIS A 27 -24.98 -16.06 -12.33
N TYR A 28 -26.11 -15.70 -11.73
CA TYR A 28 -26.12 -14.69 -10.70
C TYR A 28 -25.16 -15.21 -9.63
N GLU A 29 -23.89 -14.83 -9.75
CA GLU A 29 -23.00 -14.75 -8.59
C GLU A 29 -23.78 -13.92 -7.57
N ASP A 30 -24.34 -14.59 -6.58
CA ASP A 30 -24.78 -13.97 -5.34
C ASP A 30 -23.52 -13.33 -4.77
N TYR A 31 -23.30 -12.06 -5.13
CA TYR A 31 -22.25 -11.24 -4.57
C TYR A 31 -22.53 -11.20 -3.08
N HIS A 32 -21.92 -12.13 -2.34
CA HIS A 32 -21.81 -12.04 -0.91
C HIS A 32 -21.28 -10.64 -0.61
N HIS A 33 -22.15 -9.75 -0.14
CA HIS A 33 -21.77 -8.48 0.44
C HIS A 33 -20.96 -8.81 1.69
N SER A 34 -19.68 -9.11 1.49
CA SER A 34 -18.76 -9.40 2.57
C SER A 34 -18.58 -8.12 3.37
N HIS A 35 -18.77 -8.20 4.68
CA HIS A 35 -18.49 -7.10 5.59
C HIS A 35 -17.09 -7.29 6.19
N PRO A 36 -16.02 -6.76 5.55
CA PRO A 36 -14.66 -7.03 5.98
C PRO A 36 -14.44 -6.49 7.39
N LYS A 37 -13.91 -7.35 8.27
CA LYS A 37 -13.66 -7.01 9.67
C LYS A 37 -12.36 -7.62 10.14
N TYR A 38 -11.48 -6.79 10.66
CA TYR A 38 -10.24 -7.25 11.30
C TYR A 38 -9.83 -6.29 12.42
N LYS A 39 -8.95 -6.80 13.27
CA LYS A 39 -8.20 -6.02 14.25
C LYS A 39 -6.81 -6.62 14.36
N PHE A 40 -5.78 -5.78 14.35
CA PHE A 40 -4.43 -6.18 14.66
C PHE A 40 -3.71 -5.10 15.46
N GLU A 41 -2.65 -5.53 16.15
CA GLU A 41 -1.71 -4.64 16.83
C GLU A 41 -0.32 -5.29 16.83
N TYR A 42 0.72 -4.46 16.81
CA TYR A 42 2.10 -4.90 17.00
C TYR A 42 2.92 -3.79 17.66
N GLY A 43 4.06 -4.15 18.23
CA GLY A 43 5.01 -3.19 18.76
C GLY A 43 6.43 -3.74 18.77
N VAL A 44 7.40 -2.83 18.73
CA VAL A 44 8.81 -3.12 18.91
C VAL A 44 9.32 -2.29 20.08
N ARG A 45 10.08 -2.92 20.97
CA ARG A 45 10.78 -2.27 22.06
C ARG A 45 12.14 -2.90 22.19
N ASP A 46 13.10 -2.39 21.42
CA ASP A 46 14.47 -2.86 21.41
C ASP A 46 15.41 -1.83 22.03
N GLY A 47 15.95 -2.15 23.20
CA GLY A 47 16.90 -1.29 23.90
C GLY A 47 18.30 -1.24 23.26
N HIS A 48 18.63 -2.16 22.35
CA HIS A 48 19.92 -2.16 21.66
C HIS A 48 19.91 -1.20 20.46
N THR A 49 18.92 -1.33 19.59
CA THR A 49 18.75 -0.43 18.44
C THR A 49 18.04 0.88 18.77
N HIS A 50 17.45 0.97 19.96
CA HIS A 50 16.58 2.07 20.39
C HIS A 50 15.32 2.20 19.52
N ASP A 51 14.90 1.11 18.89
CA ASP A 51 13.67 1.05 18.12
C ASP A 51 12.48 0.85 19.06
N HIS A 52 11.74 1.92 19.30
CA HIS A 52 10.51 1.92 20.07
C HIS A 52 9.34 2.44 19.24
N LYS A 53 8.42 1.54 18.91
CA LYS A 53 7.25 1.83 18.07
C LYS A 53 6.08 0.91 18.38
N SER A 54 4.88 1.36 18.07
CA SER A 54 3.67 0.54 18.15
C SER A 54 2.69 0.90 17.05
N ALA A 55 1.88 -0.05 16.61
CA ALA A 55 0.80 0.19 15.67
C ALA A 55 -0.43 -0.63 16.05
N TRP A 56 -1.61 -0.10 15.79
CA TRP A 56 -2.85 -0.86 15.80
C TRP A 56 -3.78 -0.37 14.70
N GLU A 57 -4.60 -1.29 14.19
CA GLU A 57 -5.64 -0.96 13.23
C GLU A 57 -6.86 -1.86 13.43
N THR A 58 -8.02 -1.25 13.20
CA THR A 58 -9.31 -1.93 13.12
C THR A 58 -9.98 -1.58 11.80
N ARG A 59 -10.62 -2.56 11.20
CA ARG A 59 -11.56 -2.36 10.09
C ARG A 59 -12.92 -2.90 10.46
N ASP A 60 -13.94 -2.13 10.16
CA ASP A 60 -15.35 -2.51 10.26
C ASP A 60 -16.06 -2.03 8.98
N GLY A 61 -16.24 -2.95 8.03
CA GLY A 61 -16.77 -2.64 6.70
C GLY A 61 -15.86 -1.66 5.95
N ASP A 62 -16.41 -0.50 5.62
CA ASP A 62 -15.71 0.56 4.89
C ASP A 62 -14.91 1.49 5.80
N ILE A 63 -14.99 1.31 7.13
CA ILE A 63 -14.32 2.19 8.09
C ILE A 63 -13.04 1.51 8.57
N VAL A 64 -11.91 2.18 8.36
CA VAL A 64 -10.62 1.82 8.96
C VAL A 64 -10.24 2.90 9.97
N LYS A 65 -9.71 2.48 11.13
CA LYS A 65 -9.12 3.37 12.13
C LYS A 65 -7.86 2.73 12.67
N GLY A 66 -6.84 3.54 12.92
CA GLY A 66 -5.63 3.05 13.55
C GLY A 66 -4.78 4.16 14.12
N GLN A 67 -3.70 3.74 14.76
CA GLN A 67 -2.65 4.62 15.23
C GLN A 67 -1.29 3.97 15.00
N TYR A 68 -0.28 4.79 14.77
CA TYR A 68 1.11 4.38 14.89
C TYR A 68 1.89 5.37 15.76
N THR A 69 2.82 4.86 16.57
CA THR A 69 3.76 5.65 17.37
C THR A 69 5.21 5.30 17.02
N LEU A 70 6.09 6.30 17.06
CA LEU A 70 7.52 6.14 16.83
C LEU A 70 8.32 7.11 17.69
N GLU A 71 9.28 6.58 18.43
CA GLU A 71 10.41 7.38 18.92
C GLU A 71 11.38 7.63 17.76
N GLU A 72 11.49 8.88 17.33
CA GLU A 72 12.29 9.29 16.19
C GLU A 72 13.76 9.49 16.58
N ALA A 73 14.66 9.32 15.60
CA ALA A 73 16.10 9.48 15.82
C ALA A 73 16.52 10.91 16.22
N ASP A 74 15.70 11.92 15.92
CA ASP A 74 15.93 13.31 16.35
C ASP A 74 15.47 13.58 17.79
N GLY A 75 15.04 12.55 18.52
CA GLY A 75 14.56 12.63 19.90
C GLY A 75 13.08 13.04 20.03
N THR A 76 12.36 13.21 18.92
CA THR A 76 10.93 13.48 18.97
C THR A 76 10.09 12.21 19.07
N HIS A 77 8.88 12.33 19.60
CA HIS A 77 7.90 11.26 19.64
C HIS A 77 6.75 11.57 18.68
N ARG A 78 6.59 10.73 17.66
CA ARG A 78 5.54 10.88 16.66
C ARG A 78 4.34 10.00 17.01
N VAL A 79 3.15 10.59 16.99
CA VAL A 79 1.87 9.88 17.06
C VAL A 79 1.07 10.22 15.80
N VAL A 80 0.63 9.20 15.09
CA VAL A 80 -0.24 9.36 13.91
C VAL A 80 -1.54 8.65 14.18
N ASP A 81 -2.60 9.40 14.42
CA ASP A 81 -3.97 8.87 14.45
C ASP A 81 -4.54 8.96 13.04
N TYR A 82 -5.08 7.86 12.52
CA TYR A 82 -5.60 7.83 11.16
C TYR A 82 -6.96 7.13 11.04
N SER A 83 -7.69 7.52 10.01
CA SER A 83 -8.96 6.91 9.62
C SER A 83 -9.11 6.89 8.10
N SER A 84 -9.92 5.97 7.59
CA SER A 84 -10.30 5.94 6.18
C SER A 84 -11.74 5.47 6.04
N ASP A 85 -12.51 6.14 5.17
CA ASP A 85 -13.86 5.72 4.78
C ASP A 85 -14.18 6.08 3.31
N HIS A 86 -15.30 5.58 2.78
CA HIS A 86 -15.70 5.77 1.38
C HIS A 86 -16.08 7.22 1.02
N LYS A 87 -16.33 8.09 2.00
CA LYS A 87 -16.75 9.49 1.77
C LYS A 87 -15.57 10.45 1.89
N GLY A 88 -14.82 10.34 2.97
CA GLY A 88 -13.73 11.23 3.35
C GLY A 88 -12.36 10.76 2.92
N GLY A 89 -12.24 9.52 2.42
CA GLY A 89 -10.95 8.92 2.09
C GLY A 89 -10.05 8.80 3.32
N PHE A 90 -8.74 8.67 3.09
CA PHE A 90 -7.76 8.60 4.16
C PHE A 90 -7.50 9.97 4.79
N GLN A 91 -7.52 10.02 6.12
CA GLN A 91 -7.25 11.21 6.93
C GLN A 91 -6.32 10.85 8.08
N ALA A 92 -5.32 11.69 8.33
CA ALA A 92 -4.36 11.49 9.42
C ALA A 92 -4.15 12.78 10.21
N HIS A 93 -4.07 12.64 11.52
CA HIS A 93 -3.62 13.69 12.44
C HIS A 93 -2.26 13.29 12.98
N VAL A 94 -1.24 14.09 12.64
CA VAL A 94 0.16 13.83 13.01
C VAL A 94 0.56 14.78 14.12
N GLN A 95 0.97 14.20 15.25
CA GLN A 95 1.50 14.92 16.39
C GLN A 95 2.98 14.58 16.52
N ARG A 96 3.82 15.60 16.70
CA ARG A 96 5.23 15.42 16.99
C ARG A 96 5.57 16.13 18.29
N ASN A 97 5.88 15.35 19.31
CA ASN A 97 6.16 15.82 20.67
C ASN A 97 7.68 15.86 20.89
N GLY A 98 8.15 16.86 21.64
CA GLY A 98 9.58 17.04 21.96
C GLY A 98 10.32 18.01 21.04
N HIS A 99 11.62 18.13 21.27
CA HIS A 99 12.50 19.03 20.53
C HIS A 99 13.41 18.21 19.62
N ALA A 100 13.26 18.41 18.30
CA ALA A 100 14.13 17.77 17.34
C ALA A 100 15.56 18.27 17.49
N HIS A 101 16.49 17.36 17.73
CA HIS A 101 17.92 17.63 17.71
C HIS A 101 18.45 17.24 16.34
N HIS A 102 18.67 18.24 15.51
CA HIS A 102 19.27 18.10 14.21
C HIS A 102 20.72 18.58 14.32
N PRO A 103 21.72 17.80 13.88
CA PRO A 103 23.08 18.29 13.83
C PRO A 103 23.11 19.51 12.90
N HIS A 104 23.44 20.66 13.46
CA HIS A 104 23.94 21.78 12.67
C HIS A 104 25.27 21.29 12.11
N GLY A 105 25.30 20.89 10.85
CA GLY A 105 26.56 20.54 10.20
C GLY A 105 27.55 21.69 10.40
N GLU A 106 28.72 21.40 10.96
CA GLU A 106 29.80 22.37 10.94
C GLU A 106 30.02 22.78 9.48
N SER A 107 29.84 24.07 9.20
CA SER A 107 30.14 24.58 7.88
C SER A 107 31.65 24.41 7.69
N TYR A 108 32.06 23.59 6.72
CA TYR A 108 33.44 23.39 6.28
C TYR A 108 34.02 24.67 5.62
N VAL A 109 33.91 25.83 6.28
CA VAL A 109 34.33 27.14 5.75
C VAL A 109 35.74 27.51 6.23
N LYS A 110 36.46 26.60 6.89
CA LYS A 110 37.84 26.83 7.36
C LYS A 110 38.77 25.70 6.96
N ILE A 111 38.79 25.34 5.67
CA ILE A 111 39.98 24.74 5.09
C ILE A 111 40.79 25.91 4.55
N ASP A 112 41.79 26.38 5.30
CA ASP A 112 42.82 27.25 4.72
C ASP A 112 43.54 26.42 3.65
N GLN A 113 43.23 26.71 2.38
CA GLN A 113 43.98 26.19 1.25
C GLN A 113 45.37 26.84 1.26
N HIS A 114 46.29 26.26 2.02
CA HIS A 114 47.71 26.51 1.83
C HIS A 114 48.15 25.75 0.57
N TYR A 115 48.25 26.47 -0.54
CA TYR A 115 49.09 26.10 -1.69
C TYR A 115 50.47 26.73 -1.52
#